data_AF-A0A951SXB7-F1
#
_entry.id   AF-A0A951SXB7-F1
#
_cell.length_a   1.000
_cell.length_b   1.000
_cell.length_c   1.000
_cell.angle_alpha   90.00
_cell.angle_beta   90.00
_cell.angle_gamma   90.00
#
_symmetry.space_group_name_H-M   'P 1'
#
loop_
_entity.id
_entity.type
_entity.pdbx_description
1 polymer ?
#
loop_
_entity_poly.entity_id
_entity_poly.type
_entity_poly.pdbx_seq_one_letter_code
_entity_poly.pdbx_strand_id
1 'polypeptide(L)'
;MFLYEAFTKRQLASNTSQLKANYLPLFDPDVYITTEGVRNSRWRILWNGIGNIDYCVIVRKTDVMNAFIEENLLEQVENFAKSLPINLLNRTLAWAYLDETRNSYAIEKEAPTTDKLNRFVEL
;
A
#
# COMPACT_ATOMS: atom_id res chain seq x y z
N MET A 1 -17.64 4.09 20.66
CA MET A 1 -17.25 3.28 21.83
C MET A 1 -16.15 2.26 21.52
N PHE A 2 -16.12 1.68 20.31
CA PHE A 2 -15.07 0.73 19.87
C PHE A 2 -13.63 1.23 20.11
N LEU A 3 -13.25 2.41 19.58
CA LEU A 3 -11.89 2.93 19.71
C LEU A 3 -11.48 3.15 21.17
N TYR A 4 -12.41 3.60 22.02
CA TYR A 4 -12.13 3.78 23.44
C TYR A 4 -11.73 2.46 24.11
N GLU A 5 -12.51 1.38 23.91
CA GLU A 5 -12.17 0.07 24.49
C GLU A 5 -10.84 -0.46 23.94
N ALA A 6 -10.58 -0.22 22.65
CA ALA A 6 -9.35 -0.66 21.99
C ALA A 6 -8.08 0.04 22.52
N PHE A 7 -8.14 1.35 22.76
CA PHE A 7 -6.98 2.12 23.25
C PHE A 7 -6.82 2.07 24.77
N THR A 8 -7.92 2.02 25.53
CA THR A 8 -7.85 1.99 27.00
C THR A 8 -7.71 0.57 27.56
N LYS A 9 -7.95 -0.46 26.73
CA LYS A 9 -8.09 -1.87 27.14
C LYS A 9 -9.14 -2.09 28.23
N ARG A 10 -10.05 -1.11 28.44
CA ARG A 10 -11.15 -1.19 29.40
C ARG A 10 -12.45 -1.45 28.64
N GLN A 11 -13.06 -2.59 28.92
CA GLN A 11 -14.36 -2.92 28.40
C GLN A 11 -15.45 -2.17 29.18
N LEU A 12 -16.40 -1.58 28.47
CA LEU A 12 -17.50 -0.83 29.04
C LEU A 12 -18.65 -1.76 29.42
N ALA A 13 -19.28 -1.45 30.55
CA ALA A 13 -20.46 -2.17 31.04
C ALA A 13 -21.68 -1.78 30.20
N SER A 14 -21.74 -2.30 28.98
CA SER A 14 -22.81 -2.04 28.02
C SER A 14 -23.38 -3.36 27.49
N ASN A 15 -24.71 -3.48 27.49
CA ASN A 15 -25.42 -4.65 26.97
C ASN A 15 -25.52 -4.58 25.44
N THR A 16 -24.36 -4.67 24.78
CA THR A 16 -24.24 -4.54 23.31
C THR A 16 -24.61 -5.82 22.56
N SER A 17 -24.83 -6.91 23.28
CA SER A 17 -25.26 -8.22 22.77
C SER A 17 -26.58 -8.19 21.98
N GLN A 18 -27.31 -7.07 22.05
CA GLN A 18 -28.62 -6.87 21.43
C GLN A 18 -28.62 -5.84 20.29
N LEU A 19 -27.45 -5.32 19.86
CA LEU A 19 -27.39 -4.36 18.77
C LEU A 19 -27.77 -5.03 17.43
N LYS A 20 -29.05 -4.93 17.05
CA LYS A 20 -29.57 -5.30 15.73
C LYS A 20 -29.39 -4.14 14.74
N ALA A 21 -28.15 -3.81 14.42
CA ALA A 21 -27.81 -2.76 13.46
C ALA A 21 -26.87 -3.26 12.37
N ASN A 22 -26.83 -2.57 11.23
CA ASN A 22 -25.84 -2.84 10.19
C ASN A 22 -24.43 -2.53 10.70
N TYR A 23 -23.42 -3.16 10.10
CA TYR A 23 -22.04 -2.79 10.36
C TYR A 23 -21.77 -1.43 9.72
N LEU A 24 -21.24 -0.50 10.50
CA LEU A 24 -20.79 0.79 9.99
C LEU A 24 -19.27 0.78 9.81
N PRO A 25 -18.74 1.28 8.68
CA PRO A 25 -17.31 1.42 8.50
C PRO A 25 -16.75 2.40 9.53
N LEU A 26 -15.55 2.12 10.04
CA LEU A 26 -14.88 3.03 10.96
C LEU A 26 -14.39 4.30 10.25
N PHE A 27 -13.81 4.11 9.06
CA PHE A 27 -13.41 5.18 8.17
C PHE A 27 -14.42 5.29 7.03
N ASP A 28 -14.89 6.50 6.74
CA ASP A 28 -15.77 6.74 5.60
C ASP A 28 -15.03 6.40 4.29
N PRO A 29 -15.48 5.39 3.51
CA PRO A 29 -14.84 4.99 2.27
C PRO A 29 -14.86 6.06 1.17
N ASP A 30 -15.77 7.04 1.25
CA ASP A 30 -15.82 8.14 0.28
C ASP A 30 -14.76 9.20 0.59
N VAL A 31 -14.32 9.28 1.85
CA VAL A 31 -13.34 10.28 2.33
C VAL A 31 -11.93 9.71 2.48
N TYR A 32 -11.80 8.41 2.73
CA TYR A 32 -10.51 7.76 3.00
C TYR A 32 -10.27 6.55 2.11
N ILE A 33 -9.01 6.19 1.92
CA ILE A 33 -8.64 4.89 1.35
C ILE A 33 -8.79 3.83 2.45
N THR A 34 -9.53 2.77 2.14
CA THR A 34 -9.96 1.75 3.10
C THR A 34 -9.77 0.34 2.54
N THR A 35 -9.77 -0.66 3.42
CA THR A 35 -9.75 -2.09 3.07
C THR A 35 -11.14 -2.70 3.17
N GLU A 36 -11.30 -3.97 2.78
CA GLU A 36 -12.55 -4.73 3.00
C GLU A 36 -12.92 -4.83 4.49
N GLY A 37 -11.91 -4.78 5.37
CA GLY A 37 -12.04 -4.63 6.80
C GLY A 37 -12.46 -5.85 7.60
N VAL A 38 -12.36 -5.74 8.93
CA VAL A 38 -12.68 -6.79 9.90
C VAL A 38 -13.87 -6.38 10.77
N ARG A 39 -14.84 -7.26 10.92
CA ARG A 39 -16.08 -6.99 11.67
C ARG A 39 -15.85 -7.07 13.18
N ASN A 40 -16.16 -5.99 13.89
CA ASN A 40 -16.35 -5.98 15.33
C ASN A 40 -17.84 -6.13 15.66
N SER A 41 -18.27 -7.34 16.02
CA SER A 41 -19.67 -7.67 16.27
C SER A 41 -20.27 -6.94 17.47
N ARG A 42 -19.46 -6.71 18.51
CA ARG A 42 -19.87 -6.03 19.75
C ARG A 42 -20.38 -4.62 19.48
N TRP A 43 -19.67 -3.86 18.66
CA TRP A 43 -20.02 -2.46 18.38
C TRP A 43 -20.65 -2.25 17.01
N ARG A 44 -20.82 -3.33 16.23
CA ARG A 44 -21.28 -3.28 14.84
C ARG A 44 -20.44 -2.30 14.00
N ILE A 45 -19.12 -2.34 14.20
CA ILE A 45 -18.16 -1.55 13.45
C ILE A 45 -17.39 -2.46 12.50
N LEU A 46 -17.20 -2.02 11.26
CA LEU A 46 -16.26 -2.62 10.32
C LEU A 46 -14.94 -1.85 10.43
N TRP A 47 -13.91 -2.50 10.98
CA TRP A 47 -12.55 -1.97 10.97
C TRP A 47 -12.00 -2.05 9.54
N ASN A 48 -12.13 -0.97 8.78
CA ASN A 48 -11.70 -0.87 7.38
C ASN A 48 -10.43 -0.03 7.18
N GLY A 49 -9.64 0.18 8.25
CA GLY A 49 -8.36 0.88 8.18
C GLY A 49 -7.27 0.08 7.46
N ILE A 50 -6.18 0.75 7.08
CA ILE A 50 -4.99 0.13 6.51
C ILE A 50 -4.04 -0.25 7.65
N GLY A 51 -3.85 -1.55 7.86
CA GLY A 51 -3.08 -2.08 8.98
C GLY A 51 -3.98 -2.50 10.15
N ASN A 52 -3.48 -2.33 11.37
CA ASN A 52 -4.18 -2.73 12.60
C ASN A 52 -4.38 -1.54 13.54
N ILE A 53 -5.05 -1.77 14.66
CA ILE A 53 -5.42 -0.68 15.59
C ILE A 53 -4.22 -0.04 16.30
N ASP A 54 -3.09 -0.75 16.40
CA ASP A 54 -1.86 -0.24 17.02
C ASP A 54 -0.98 0.50 15.98
N TYR A 55 -1.17 0.20 14.69
CA TYR A 55 -0.48 0.85 13.57
C TYR A 55 -1.41 0.95 12.35
N CYS A 56 -2.12 2.08 12.26
CA CYS A 56 -3.07 2.36 11.20
C CYS A 56 -2.64 3.60 10.40
N VAL A 57 -2.32 3.40 9.12
CA VAL A 57 -2.07 4.51 8.19
C VAL A 57 -3.42 5.06 7.72
N ILE A 58 -3.59 6.39 7.79
CA ILE A 58 -4.81 7.07 7.37
C ILE A 58 -4.48 7.93 6.15
N VAL A 59 -5.11 7.60 5.01
CA VAL A 59 -4.91 8.32 3.75
C VAL A 59 -6.25 8.93 3.33
N ARG A 60 -6.32 10.26 3.33
CA ARG A 60 -7.51 11.00 2.89
C ARG A 60 -7.53 11.11 1.37
N LYS A 61 -8.69 10.85 0.78
CA LYS A 61 -8.96 11.14 -0.63
C LYS A 61 -9.08 12.64 -0.83
N THR A 62 -8.23 13.18 -1.70
CA THR A 62 -8.30 14.55 -2.18
C THR A 62 -8.69 14.54 -3.65
N ASP A 63 -9.22 15.64 -4.16
CA ASP A 63 -9.61 15.74 -5.58
C ASP A 63 -8.42 15.44 -6.51
N VAL A 64 -7.23 15.93 -6.14
CA VAL A 64 -5.97 15.65 -6.86
C VAL A 64 -5.66 14.15 -6.84
N MET A 65 -5.78 13.49 -5.68
CA MET A 65 -5.50 12.06 -5.57
C MET A 65 -6.50 11.21 -6.33
N ASN A 66 -7.79 11.58 -6.28
CA ASN A 66 -8.84 10.90 -7.03
C ASN A 66 -8.60 11.03 -8.54
N ALA A 67 -8.22 12.21 -9.03
CA ALA A 67 -7.86 12.39 -10.43
C ALA A 67 -6.73 11.44 -10.87
N PHE A 68 -5.66 11.30 -10.07
CA PHE A 68 -4.58 10.35 -10.37
C PHE A 68 -5.00 8.88 -10.27
N ILE A 69 -5.90 8.53 -9.35
CA ILE A 69 -6.45 7.17 -9.27
C ILE A 69 -7.27 6.86 -10.53
N GLU A 70 -8.08 7.82 -10.99
CA GLU A 70 -8.90 7.70 -12.20
C GLU A 70 -8.06 7.61 -13.48
N GLU A 71 -6.89 8.24 -13.53
CA GLU A 71 -5.95 8.08 -14.65
C GLU A 71 -5.49 6.63 -14.82
N ASN A 72 -5.55 5.80 -13.76
CA ASN A 72 -5.24 4.37 -13.82
C ASN A 72 -3.85 4.09 -14.43
N LEU A 73 -2.85 4.84 -13.93
CA LEU A 73 -1.49 4.84 -14.46
C LEU A 73 -0.85 3.44 -14.47
N LEU A 74 -1.17 2.59 -13.48
CA LEU A 74 -0.66 1.23 -13.41
C LEU A 74 -1.10 0.39 -14.61
N GLU A 75 -2.37 0.49 -15.01
CA GLU A 75 -2.86 -0.20 -16.20
C GLU A 75 -2.21 0.35 -17.47
N GLN A 76 -2.02 1.67 -17.57
CA GLN A 76 -1.32 2.27 -18.70
C GLN A 76 0.13 1.76 -18.80
N VAL A 77 0.85 1.69 -17.68
CA VAL A 77 2.22 1.15 -17.61
C VAL A 77 2.24 -0.32 -17.99
N GLU A 78 1.29 -1.12 -17.50
CA GLU A 78 1.19 -2.54 -17.83
C GLU A 78 0.93 -2.74 -19.34
N ASN A 79 0.01 -1.96 -19.93
CA ASN A 79 -0.27 -2.00 -21.35
C ASN A 79 0.93 -1.58 -22.20
N PHE A 80 1.63 -0.53 -21.79
CA PHE A 80 2.87 -0.11 -22.42
C PHE A 80 3.93 -1.23 -22.36
N ALA A 81 4.15 -1.83 -21.19
CA ALA A 81 5.11 -2.92 -21.03
C ALA A 81 4.77 -4.12 -21.92
N LYS A 82 3.48 -4.49 -22.01
CA LYS A 82 2.99 -5.56 -22.90
C LYS A 82 3.18 -5.25 -24.39
N SER A 83 3.18 -3.98 -24.78
CA SER A 83 3.39 -3.56 -26.17
C SER A 83 4.84 -3.71 -26.65
N LEU A 84 5.79 -3.81 -25.72
CA LEU A 84 7.21 -3.91 -26.03
C LEU A 84 7.62 -5.36 -26.31
N PRO A 85 8.58 -5.59 -27.22
CA PRO A 85 9.24 -6.89 -27.32
C PRO A 85 9.90 -7.24 -25.99
N ILE A 86 9.67 -8.46 -25.49
CA ILE A 86 10.14 -8.91 -24.17
C ILE A 86 11.66 -8.73 -23.99
N ASN A 87 12.44 -8.93 -25.05
CA ASN A 87 13.90 -8.76 -25.03
C ASN A 87 14.33 -7.30 -24.83
N LEU A 88 13.55 -6.35 -25.32
CA LEU A 88 13.79 -4.93 -25.12
C LEU A 88 13.46 -4.53 -23.68
N LEU A 89 12.29 -4.97 -23.18
CA LEU A 89 11.87 -4.72 -21.80
C LEU A 89 12.90 -5.27 -20.80
N ASN A 90 13.33 -6.52 -20.96
CA ASN A 90 14.32 -7.15 -20.08
C ASN A 90 15.66 -6.39 -20.07
N ARG A 91 16.11 -5.90 -21.23
CA ARG A 91 17.35 -5.09 -21.31
C ARG A 91 17.20 -3.74 -20.62
N THR A 92 16.07 -3.07 -20.78
CA THR A 92 15.80 -1.81 -20.08
C THR A 92 15.73 -2.01 -18.57
N LEU A 93 15.08 -3.08 -18.10
CA LEU A 93 15.04 -3.42 -16.66
C LEU A 93 16.42 -3.78 -16.12
N ALA A 94 17.21 -4.56 -16.85
CA ALA A 94 18.59 -4.87 -16.46
C ALA A 94 19.44 -3.60 -16.37
N TRP A 95 19.31 -2.68 -17.33
CA TRP A 95 20.00 -1.39 -17.28
C TRP A 95 19.53 -0.53 -16.09
N ALA A 96 18.22 -0.43 -15.85
CA ALA A 96 17.68 0.35 -14.73
C ALA A 96 18.15 -0.20 -13.38
N TYR A 97 18.17 -1.52 -13.22
CA TYR A 97 18.71 -2.18 -12.02
C TYR A 97 20.21 -1.94 -11.84
N LEU A 98 21.00 -1.97 -12.92
CA LEU A 98 22.42 -1.63 -12.87
C LEU A 98 22.67 -0.16 -12.50
N ASP A 99 21.82 0.75 -12.95
CA ASP A 99 21.89 2.17 -12.60
C ASP A 99 21.50 2.41 -11.13
N GLU A 100 20.42 1.77 -10.66
CA GLU A 100 19.97 1.85 -9.27
C GLU A 100 20.99 1.25 -8.29
N THR A 101 21.62 0.12 -8.66
CA THR A 101 22.72 -0.46 -7.87
C THR A 101 23.93 0.46 -7.85
N ARG A 102 24.36 1.04 -8.99
CA ARG A 102 25.43 2.05 -9.01
C ARG A 102 25.12 3.27 -8.15
N ASN A 103 23.88 3.75 -8.16
CA ASN A 103 23.45 4.85 -7.29
C ASN A 103 23.41 4.45 -5.81
N SER A 104 23.02 3.21 -5.49
CA SER A 104 23.08 2.68 -4.13
C SER A 104 24.53 2.57 -3.63
N TYR A 105 25.47 2.09 -4.46
CA TYR A 105 26.90 2.07 -4.13
C TYR A 105 27.52 3.48 -4.02
N ALA A 106 27.02 4.44 -4.80
CA ALA A 106 27.45 5.84 -4.71
C ALA A 106 27.03 6.51 -3.39
N ILE A 107 25.90 6.08 -2.81
CA ILE A 107 25.45 6.52 -1.48
C ILE A 107 26.32 5.86 -0.38
N GLU A 108 26.78 4.62 -0.57
CA GLU A 108 27.61 3.86 0.38
C GLU A 108 29.14 4.13 0.29
N LYS A 109 29.61 4.98 -0.65
CA LYS A 109 31.03 5.32 -0.85
C LYS A 109 31.98 4.13 -1.12
N GLU A 110 31.50 3.04 -1.70
CA GLU A 110 32.38 2.00 -2.24
C GLU A 110 32.41 2.12 -3.77
N ALA A 111 33.56 2.51 -4.33
CA ALA A 111 33.73 2.59 -5.77
C ALA A 111 33.76 1.17 -6.38
N PRO A 112 32.83 0.79 -7.28
CA PRO A 112 32.90 -0.52 -7.90
C PRO A 112 34.01 -0.50 -8.96
N THR A 113 34.99 -1.39 -8.82
CA THR A 113 35.93 -1.69 -9.90
C THR A 113 35.14 -2.30 -11.07
N THR A 114 35.41 -1.77 -12.26
CA THR A 114 34.71 -2.00 -13.54
C THR A 114 34.55 -3.48 -13.96
N ASP A 115 35.22 -4.41 -13.29
CA ASP A 115 35.22 -5.84 -13.61
C ASP A 115 34.01 -6.63 -13.07
N LYS A 116 33.27 -6.12 -12.08
CA LYS A 116 32.14 -6.86 -11.49
C LYS A 116 30.80 -6.64 -12.18
N LEU A 117 30.62 -5.55 -12.92
CA LEU A 117 29.34 -5.20 -13.55
C LEU A 117 29.03 -6.03 -14.79
N ASN A 118 30.04 -6.49 -15.53
CA ASN A 118 29.83 -7.26 -16.76
C ASN A 118 29.39 -8.72 -16.51
N ARG A 119 29.58 -9.26 -15.29
CA ARG A 119 29.28 -10.67 -14.98
C ARG A 119 27.81 -10.93 -14.61
N PHE A 120 27.00 -9.88 -14.45
CA PHE A 120 25.59 -9.98 -14.04
C PHE A 120 24.60 -9.73 -15.19
N VAL A 121 25.06 -9.38 -16.39
CA VAL A 121 24.22 -9.10 -17.57
C VAL A 121 24.07 -10.32 -18.48
N GLU A 122 24.81 -11.40 -18.25
CA GLU A 122 24.80 -12.63 -19.06
C GLU A 122 23.99 -13.80 -18.47
N LEU A 123 23.02 -13.55 -17.58
CA LEU A 123 22.05 -14.57 -17.15
C LEU A 123 20.66 -14.31 -17.73
#